data_AF-A0A946NBV7-F1
#
_entry.id   AF-A0A946NBV7-F1
#
_cell.length_a   1.000
_cell.length_b   1.000
_cell.length_c   1.000
_cell.angle_alpha   90.00
_cell.angle_beta   90.00
_cell.angle_gamma   90.00
#
_symmetry.space_group_name_H-M   'P 1'
#
loop_
_entity.id
_entity.type
_entity.pdbx_description
1 polymer ?
#
loop_
_entity_poly.entity_id
_entity_poly.type
_entity_poly.pdbx_seq_one_letter_code
_entity_poly.pdbx_strand_id
1 'polypeptide(L)'
;MFSDLDLSDAVANDASLIKVNLQGADISWTDLSGANLTGAATIGVTAINTIYSTSTRCPHGLNWEATGHTTLECFLRGAVLYSRR
;
A
#
# COMPACT_ATOMS: atom_id res chain seq x y z
N MET A 1 17.11 -11.42 2.30
CA MET A 1 17.55 -10.58 1.16
C MET A 1 16.70 -10.97 -0.03
N PHE A 2 15.47 -10.45 -0.08
CA PHE A 2 14.53 -10.53 -1.20
C PHE A 2 13.58 -9.35 -1.01
N SER A 3 14.09 -8.14 -1.21
CA SER A 3 13.32 -6.91 -1.02
C SER A 3 13.16 -6.10 -2.29
N ASP A 4 13.83 -6.48 -3.38
CA ASP A 4 13.81 -5.75 -4.65
C ASP A 4 12.60 -6.15 -5.51
N LEU A 5 11.40 -6.17 -4.91
CA LEU A 5 10.17 -6.27 -5.68
C LEU A 5 9.82 -4.88 -6.18
N ASP A 6 10.14 -4.62 -7.44
CA ASP A 6 9.76 -3.40 -8.14
C ASP A 6 8.36 -3.57 -8.73
N LEU A 7 7.41 -2.83 -8.17
CA LEU A 7 6.04 -2.68 -8.64
C LEU A 7 5.76 -1.23 -9.03
N SER A 8 6.81 -0.45 -9.26
CA SER A 8 6.65 0.94 -9.71
C SER A 8 5.85 0.99 -11.01
N ASP A 9 4.96 1.98 -11.10
CA ASP A 9 4.01 2.15 -12.22
C ASP A 9 3.02 0.97 -12.46
N ALA A 10 2.96 -0.01 -11.56
CA ALA A 10 2.04 -1.13 -11.70
C ALA A 10 0.57 -0.70 -11.49
N VAL A 11 -0.33 -1.37 -12.20
CA VAL A 11 -1.79 -1.25 -11.99
C VAL A 11 -2.24 -2.46 -11.18
N ALA A 12 -2.51 -2.25 -9.89
CA ALA A 12 -2.91 -3.29 -8.94
C ALA A 12 -4.31 -3.01 -8.36
N ASN A 13 -5.17 -2.40 -9.18
CA ASN A 13 -6.55 -2.12 -8.85
C ASN A 13 -7.30 -3.41 -8.51
N ASP A 14 -8.04 -3.38 -7.40
CA ASP A 14 -8.78 -4.54 -6.84
C ASP A 14 -7.90 -5.80 -6.61
N ALA A 15 -6.57 -5.64 -6.54
CA ALA A 15 -5.66 -6.76 -6.36
C ALA A 15 -5.76 -7.37 -4.95
N SER A 16 -5.70 -8.71 -4.89
CA SER A 16 -5.59 -9.44 -3.64
C SER A 16 -4.11 -9.62 -3.28
N LEU A 17 -3.59 -8.75 -2.41
CA LEU A 17 -2.22 -8.77 -1.89
C LEU A 17 -2.17 -9.28 -0.44
N ILE A 18 -3.10 -10.19 -0.10
CA ILE A 18 -3.27 -10.71 1.25
C ILE A 18 -2.04 -11.54 1.65
N LYS A 19 -1.42 -11.21 2.77
CA LYS A 19 -0.22 -11.90 3.32
C LYS A 19 0.99 -11.92 2.37
N VAL A 20 1.05 -11.01 1.40
CA VAL A 20 2.20 -10.87 0.52
C VAL A 20 3.38 -10.25 1.28
N ASN A 21 4.59 -10.73 1.03
CA ASN A 21 5.80 -10.08 1.53
C ASN A 21 6.19 -8.94 0.58
N LEU A 22 5.93 -7.70 0.99
CA LEU A 22 6.35 -6.48 0.29
C LEU A 22 7.56 -5.83 0.98
N GLN A 23 8.27 -6.53 1.88
CA GLN A 23 9.35 -5.93 2.66
C GLN A 23 10.40 -5.32 1.74
N GLY A 24 10.61 -4.00 1.85
CA GLY A 24 11.56 -3.23 1.03
C GLY A 24 11.17 -3.00 -0.43
N ALA A 25 9.96 -3.40 -0.85
CA ALA A 25 9.47 -3.20 -2.21
C ALA A 25 9.29 -1.72 -2.56
N ASP A 26 9.43 -1.39 -3.85
CA ASP A 26 9.07 -0.09 -4.40
C ASP A 26 7.72 -0.21 -5.12
N ILE A 27 6.70 0.45 -4.58
CA ILE A 27 5.34 0.56 -5.16
C ILE A 27 5.02 2.03 -5.48
N SER A 28 6.06 2.81 -5.78
CA SER A 28 5.87 4.20 -6.19
C SER A 28 5.07 4.28 -7.48
N TRP A 29 4.16 5.24 -7.58
CA TRP A 29 3.26 5.44 -8.73
C TRP A 29 2.28 4.29 -9.02
N THR A 30 2.21 3.27 -8.17
CA THR A 30 1.24 2.17 -8.31
C THR A 30 -0.19 2.65 -8.04
N ASP A 31 -1.15 2.17 -8.83
CA ASP A 31 -2.58 2.32 -8.51
C ASP A 31 -3.06 1.11 -7.71
N LEU A 32 -3.30 1.31 -6.41
CA LEU A 32 -3.80 0.32 -5.47
C LEU A 32 -5.30 0.50 -5.20
N SER A 33 -6.04 1.24 -6.02
CA SER A 33 -7.47 1.48 -5.77
C SER A 33 -8.24 0.17 -5.63
N GLY A 34 -8.85 -0.08 -4.46
CA GLY A 34 -9.59 -1.31 -4.13
C GLY A 34 -8.73 -2.52 -3.74
N ALA A 35 -7.41 -2.39 -3.74
CA ALA A 35 -6.50 -3.47 -3.35
C ALA A 35 -6.68 -3.89 -1.88
N ASN A 36 -6.45 -5.17 -1.61
CA ASN A 36 -6.51 -5.74 -0.26
C ASN A 36 -5.13 -6.22 0.18
N LEU A 37 -4.48 -5.46 1.06
CA LEU A 37 -3.16 -5.80 1.60
C LEU A 37 -3.24 -6.52 2.95
N THR A 38 -4.40 -7.01 3.39
CA THR A 38 -4.55 -7.63 4.72
C THR A 38 -3.48 -8.69 4.99
N GLY A 39 -2.70 -8.53 6.05
CA GLY A 39 -1.59 -9.38 6.46
C GLY A 39 -0.28 -9.17 5.69
N ALA A 40 -0.21 -8.25 4.73
CA ALA A 40 1.01 -8.01 3.95
C ALA A 40 2.13 -7.43 4.83
N ALA A 41 3.37 -7.88 4.59
CA ALA A 41 4.53 -7.30 5.27
C ALA A 41 5.01 -6.08 4.49
N THR A 42 4.77 -4.87 4.99
CA THR A 42 5.12 -3.59 4.33
C THR A 42 6.32 -2.89 4.98
N ILE A 43 7.12 -3.61 5.75
CA ILE A 43 8.29 -3.05 6.43
C ILE A 43 9.29 -2.56 5.39
N GLY A 44 9.63 -1.27 5.42
CA GLY A 44 10.60 -0.68 4.49
C GLY A 44 10.07 -0.49 3.05
N VAL A 45 8.77 -0.65 2.81
CA VAL A 45 8.15 -0.31 1.52
C VAL A 45 8.33 1.17 1.20
N THR A 46 8.68 1.47 -0.05
CA THR A 46 8.62 2.81 -0.62
C THR A 46 7.35 2.94 -1.44
N ALA A 47 6.54 3.98 -1.21
CA ALA A 47 5.25 4.15 -1.87
C ALA A 47 4.98 5.63 -2.20
N ILE A 48 5.85 6.20 -3.03
CA ILE A 48 5.77 7.62 -3.41
C ILE A 48 4.75 7.76 -4.54
N ASN A 49 3.82 8.71 -4.44
CA ASN A 49 2.79 8.97 -5.47
C ASN A 49 1.86 7.77 -5.78
N THR A 50 1.77 6.81 -4.87
CA THR A 50 0.85 5.68 -4.96
C THR A 50 -0.60 6.17 -4.80
N ILE A 51 -1.51 5.64 -5.62
CA ILE A 51 -2.93 5.96 -5.58
C ILE A 51 -3.65 4.88 -4.76
N TYR A 52 -4.58 5.28 -3.92
CA TYR A 52 -5.48 4.39 -3.19
C TYR A 52 -6.88 5.00 -3.15
N SER A 53 -7.87 4.15 -2.90
CA SER A 53 -9.28 4.54 -2.77
C SER A 53 -9.87 4.10 -1.42
N THR A 54 -11.10 4.53 -1.15
CA THR A 54 -11.85 4.20 0.07
C THR A 54 -12.06 2.69 0.29
N SER A 55 -12.07 1.90 -0.79
CA SER A 55 -12.19 0.44 -0.78
C SER A 55 -10.88 -0.28 -0.49
N THR A 56 -9.78 0.46 -0.42
CA THR A 56 -8.45 -0.12 -0.30
C THR A 56 -8.11 -0.45 1.15
N ARG A 57 -7.70 -1.70 1.40
CA ARG A 57 -7.44 -2.22 2.76
C ARG A 57 -5.96 -2.26 3.07
N CYS A 58 -5.57 -1.60 4.15
CA CYS A 58 -4.21 -1.61 4.65
C CYS A 58 -3.86 -2.94 5.35
N PRO A 59 -2.57 -3.18 5.65
CA PRO A 59 -2.12 -4.49 6.10
C PRO A 59 -2.74 -5.06 7.36
N HIS A 60 -3.28 -4.25 8.27
CA HIS A 60 -4.00 -4.79 9.42
C HIS A 60 -5.50 -5.06 9.17
N GLY A 61 -5.96 -4.84 7.92
CA GLY A 61 -7.31 -5.19 7.47
C GLY A 61 -8.35 -4.08 7.56
N LEU A 62 -7.98 -2.86 7.99
CA LEU A 62 -8.86 -1.67 7.90
C LEU A 62 -8.68 -0.92 6.58
N ASN A 63 -9.62 -0.04 6.26
CA ASN A 63 -9.52 0.84 5.10
C ASN A 63 -8.54 1.98 5.37
N TRP A 64 -7.73 2.34 4.38
CA TRP A 64 -6.73 3.42 4.53
C TRP A 64 -7.37 4.76 4.95
N GLU A 65 -8.52 5.13 4.40
CA GLU A 65 -9.26 6.33 4.82
C GLU A 65 -9.87 6.22 6.23
N ALA A 66 -10.34 5.03 6.62
CA ALA A 66 -10.98 4.83 7.93
C ALA A 66 -9.99 5.02 9.09
N THR A 67 -8.69 4.87 8.83
CA THR A 67 -7.64 5.12 9.82
C THR A 67 -7.25 6.59 9.96
N GLY A 68 -7.82 7.49 9.13
CA GLY A 68 -7.50 8.91 9.14
C GLY A 68 -6.01 9.21 8.95
N HIS A 69 -5.27 8.29 8.32
CA HIS A 69 -3.81 8.32 8.25
C HIS A 69 -3.12 8.33 9.62
N THR A 70 -3.77 7.91 10.71
CA THR A 70 -3.19 8.04 12.06
C THR A 70 -2.47 6.79 12.54
N THR A 71 -2.73 5.62 11.95
CA THR A 71 -2.07 4.37 12.37
C THR A 71 -0.70 4.26 11.72
N LEU A 72 0.34 4.21 12.58
CA LEU A 72 1.75 4.10 12.19
C LEU A 72 2.03 2.92 11.23
N GLU A 73 1.13 1.91 11.23
CA GLU A 73 1.20 0.70 10.39
C GLU A 73 0.50 0.84 9.03
N CYS A 74 -0.49 1.74 8.88
CA CYS A 74 -1.05 2.09 7.57
C CYS A 74 -0.32 3.27 6.93
N PHE A 75 0.49 4.00 7.71
CA PHE A 75 1.49 4.92 7.20
C PHE A 75 2.66 4.12 6.61
N LEU A 76 2.61 3.87 5.32
CA LEU A 76 3.83 3.57 4.56
C LEU A 76 4.77 4.76 4.79
N ARG A 77 5.76 4.61 5.68
CA ARG A 77 6.62 5.72 6.11
C ARG A 77 7.33 6.28 4.88
N GLY A 78 7.03 7.54 4.52
CA GLY A 78 7.60 8.21 3.35
C GLY A 78 6.71 8.15 2.09
N ALA A 79 5.55 7.51 2.16
CA ALA A 79 4.56 7.55 1.11
C ALA A 79 3.81 8.88 1.10
N VAL A 80 3.98 9.68 0.05
CA VAL A 80 3.10 10.82 -0.19
C VAL A 80 1.82 10.27 -0.82
N LEU A 81 0.84 10.00 0.04
CA LEU A 81 -0.45 9.41 -0.33
C LEU A 81 -1.41 10.54 -0.72
N TYR A 82 -1.82 10.57 -1.98
CA TYR A 82 -2.85 11.50 -2.46
C TYR A 82 -4.21 10.83 -2.35
N SER A 83 -5.06 11.31 -1.44
CA SER A 83 -6.49 10.98 -1.47
C SER A 83 -7.08 11.63 -2.72
N ARG A 84 -7.54 10.82 -3.67
CA ARG A 84 -8.49 11.31 -4.69
C ARG A 84 -9.86 11.38 -4.02
N ARG A 85 -10.27 12.61 -3.69
CA ARG A 85 -11.67 12.92 -3.35
C ARG A 85 -12.61 12.52 -4.47
#